data_AF-B3N4F3-F1
#
_entry.id   AF-B3N4F3-F1
#
_cell.length_a   1.000
_cell.length_b   1.000
_cell.length_c   1.000
_cell.angle_alpha   90.00
_cell.angle_beta   90.00
_cell.angle_gamma   90.00
#
_symmetry.space_group_name_H-M   'P 1'
#
loop_
_entity.id
_entity.type
_entity.pdbx_description
1 polymer ?
#
loop_
_entity_poly.entity_id
_entity_poly.type
_entity_poly.pdbx_seq_one_letter_code
_entity_poly.pdbx_strand_id
1 'polypeptide(L)' 'MKFLAMLALLGLLAMLFVAPSEASYCPCNLRKAEVCGTNGVTYQNRCVFECTQREYKKLGRNLNIQKLGSCQATRFF' A
#
# COMPACT_ATOMS: atom_id res chain seq x y z
N MET A 1 -4.60 39.51 23.32
CA MET A 1 -5.06 39.53 21.90
C MET A 1 -4.07 38.88 20.93
N LYS A 2 -2.78 39.28 20.89
CA LYS A 2 -1.79 38.73 19.95
C LYS A 2 -1.37 37.27 20.22
N PHE A 3 -1.24 36.89 21.49
CA PHE A 3 -0.91 35.51 21.89
C PHE A 3 -1.98 34.48 21.49
N LEU A 4 -3.26 34.86 21.61
CA LEU A 4 -4.37 34.00 21.20
C LEU A 4 -4.39 33.79 19.67
N ALA A 5 -4.08 34.84 18.91
CA ALA A 5 -3.94 34.75 17.45
C ALA A 5 -2.76 33.86 17.04
N MET A 6 -1.63 33.92 17.76
CA MET A 6 -0.49 33.03 17.54
C MET A 6 -0.82 31.56 17.81
N LEU A 7 -1.53 31.26 18.91
CA LEU A 7 -1.94 29.88 19.22
C LEU A 7 -2.93 29.32 18.19
N ALA A 8 -3.86 30.15 17.71
CA ALA A 8 -4.79 29.76 16.66
C ALA A 8 -4.07 29.46 15.32
N LEU A 9 -3.09 30.30 14.94
CA LEU A 9 -2.30 30.10 13.73
C LEU A 9 -1.43 28.83 13.82
N LEU A 10 -0.84 28.56 14.98
CA LEU A 10 -0.05 27.36 15.22
C LEU A 10 -0.91 26.08 15.15
N GLY A 11 -2.12 26.13 15.71
CA GLY A 11 -3.09 25.03 15.63
C GLY A 11 -3.56 24.77 14.20
N LEU A 12 -3.86 25.83 13.43
CA LEU A 12 -4.16 25.74 12.00
C LEU A 12 -3.01 25.13 11.19
N LEU A 13 -1.76 25.53 11.50
CA LEU A 13 -0.58 24.98 10.84
C LEU A 13 -0.41 23.49 11.17
N ALA A 14 -0.65 23.08 12.42
CA ALA A 14 -0.52 21.68 12.84
C ALA A 14 -1.52 20.76 12.10
N MET A 15 -2.74 21.21 11.81
CA MET A 15 -3.74 20.44 11.06
C MET A 15 -3.28 20.11 9.62
N LEU A 16 -2.39 20.91 9.02
CA LEU A 16 -1.82 20.62 7.71
C LEU A 16 -0.82 19.46 7.73
N PHE A 17 -0.25 19.13 8.89
CA PHE A 17 0.78 18.10 9.03
C PHE A 17 0.25 16.79 9.64
N VAL A 18 -0.98 16.75 10.14
CA VAL A 18 -1.59 15.52 10.66
C VAL A 18 -2.13 14.69 9.49
N ALA A 19 -1.24 13.92 8.87
CA ALA A 19 -1.65 12.83 7.97
C ALA A 19 -1.90 11.57 8.81
N PRO A 20 -3.10 10.96 8.76
CA PRO A 20 -3.31 9.65 9.37
C PRO A 20 -2.49 8.60 8.62
N SER A 21 -1.52 7.98 9.30
CA SER A 21 -0.80 6.82 8.79
C SER A 21 -1.66 5.57 9.01
N GLU A 22 -2.56 5.30 8.07
CA GLU A 22 -3.36 4.07 8.05
C GLU A 22 -2.45 2.88 7.71
N ALA A 23 -1.74 2.34 8.72
CA ALA A 23 -1.02 1.09 8.57
C ALA A 23 -2.04 -0.04 8.33
N SER A 24 -2.21 -0.45 7.07
CA SER A 24 -3.18 -1.50 6.73
C SER A 24 -2.69 -2.85 7.26
N TYR A 25 -3.34 -3.33 8.33
CA TYR A 25 -3.11 -4.65 8.90
C TYR A 25 -3.40 -5.75 7.86
N CYS A 26 -2.41 -6.58 7.58
CA CYS A 26 -2.47 -7.66 6.60
C CYS A 26 -1.74 -8.92 7.13
N PRO A 27 -2.43 -9.81 7.85
CA PRO A 27 -1.83 -11.06 8.30
C PRO A 27 -1.84 -12.08 7.16
N CYS A 28 -0.65 -12.47 6.71
CA CYS A 28 -0.46 -13.53 5.71
C CYS A 28 0.47 -14.62 6.26
N ASN A 29 0.22 -15.85 5.85
CA ASN A 29 1.16 -16.94 6.09
C ASN A 29 2.42 -16.79 5.22
N LEU A 30 3.49 -17.49 5.60
CA LEU A 30 4.78 -17.47 4.91
C LEU A 30 4.85 -18.47 3.74
N ARG A 31 3.71 -19.00 3.27
CA ARG A 31 3.71 -19.92 2.12
C ARG A 31 4.21 -19.17 0.90
N LYS A 32 5.19 -19.75 0.21
CA LYS A 32 5.69 -19.23 -1.07
C LYS A 32 4.85 -19.83 -2.20
N ALA A 33 4.03 -18.99 -2.83
CA ALA A 33 3.17 -19.35 -3.94
C ALA A 33 3.02 -18.11 -4.82
N GLU A 34 4.10 -17.75 -5.49
CA GLU A 34 4.27 -16.46 -6.14
C GLU A 34 3.18 -16.16 -7.17
N VAL A 35 2.82 -14.89 -7.28
CA VAL A 35 1.91 -14.38 -8.31
C VAL A 35 2.45 -13.10 -8.91
N CYS A 36 2.22 -12.91 -10.20
CA CYS A 36 2.60 -11.71 -10.91
C CYS A 36 1.40 -10.77 -11.00
N GLY A 37 1.53 -9.53 -10.54
CA GLY A 37 0.53 -8.50 -10.70
C GLY A 37 0.56 -7.85 -12.09
N THR A 38 -0.54 -7.22 -12.50
CA THR A 38 -0.62 -6.40 -13.73
C THR A 38 0.31 -5.18 -13.72
N ASN A 39 0.85 -4.83 -12.55
CA ASN A 39 1.88 -3.82 -12.36
C ASN A 39 3.31 -4.36 -12.56
N GLY A 40 3.49 -5.62 -12.95
CA GLY A 40 4.80 -6.22 -13.15
C GLY A 40 5.54 -6.59 -11.86
N VAL A 41 4.87 -6.52 -10.71
CA VAL A 41 5.45 -6.88 -9.40
C VAL A 41 5.13 -8.33 -9.06
N THR A 42 6.15 -9.08 -8.64
CA THR A 42 5.99 -10.42 -8.07
C THR A 42 5.62 -10.31 -6.59
N TYR A 43 4.53 -10.96 -6.21
CA TYR A 43 4.10 -11.08 -4.82
C TYR A 43 4.39 -12.48 -4.31
N GLN A 44 4.94 -12.59 -3.09
CA GLN A 44 5.36 -13.87 -2.50
C GLN A 44 4.22 -14.90 -2.43
N ASN A 45 2.99 -14.43 -2.22
CA ASN A 45 1.79 -15.22 -2.34
C ASN A 45 0.56 -14.36 -2.65
N ARG A 46 -0.56 -15.04 -2.93
CA ARG A 46 -1.85 -14.42 -3.19
C ARG A 46 -2.34 -13.53 -2.05
N CYS A 47 -2.08 -13.89 -0.79
CA CYS A 47 -2.52 -13.08 0.35
C CYS A 47 -1.82 -11.71 0.36
N VAL A 48 -0.49 -11.68 0.17
CA VAL A 48 0.28 -10.43 0.09
C VAL A 48 -0.17 -9.58 -1.12
N PHE A 49 -0.46 -10.24 -2.25
CA PHE A 49 -1.05 -9.58 -3.42
C PHE A 49 -2.40 -8.91 -3.07
N GLU A 50 -3.32 -9.63 -2.44
CA GLU A 50 -4.65 -9.12 -2.10
C GLU A 50 -4.60 -7.95 -1.13
N CYS A 51 -3.65 -7.94 -0.20
CA CYS A 51 -3.44 -6.79 0.68
C CYS A 51 -2.99 -5.55 -0.08
N THR A 52 -2.06 -5.72 -1.02
CA THR A 52 -1.65 -4.59 -1.88
C THR A 52 -2.81 -4.17 -2.79
N GLN A 53 -3.61 -5.11 -3.28
CA GLN A 53 -4.80 -4.82 -4.08
C GLN A 53 -5.82 -3.98 -3.29
N ARG A 54 -6.01 -4.24 -2.00
CA ARG A 54 -6.88 -3.43 -1.14
C ARG A 54 -6.42 -1.97 -1.08
N GLU A 55 -5.12 -1.73 -0.94
CA GLU A 55 -4.56 -0.38 -0.93
C GLU A 55 -4.73 0.32 -2.29
N TYR A 56 -4.55 -0.42 -3.39
CA TYR A 56 -4.83 0.12 -4.73
C TYR A 56 -6.31 0.52 -4.88
N LYS A 57 -7.23 -0.30 -4.37
CA LYS A 57 -8.68 -0.01 -4.40
C LYS A 57 -9.03 1.26 -3.61
N LYS A 58 -8.42 1.46 -2.42
CA LYS A 58 -8.60 2.70 -1.64
C LYS A 58 -8.17 3.96 -2.41
N LEU A 59 -7.17 3.82 -3.28
CA LEU A 59 -6.67 4.88 -4.16
C LEU A 59 -7.42 5.00 -5.50
N GLY A 60 -8.50 4.25 -5.70
CA GLY A 60 -9.25 4.22 -6.97
C GLY A 60 -8.47 3.58 -8.13
N ARG A 61 -7.46 2.77 -7.82
CA ARG A 61 -6.63 2.04 -8.81
C ARG A 61 -7.02 0.58 -8.87
N ASN A 62 -6.76 -0.04 -10.01
CA ASN A 62 -7.00 -1.47 -10.21
C ASN A 62 -5.67 -2.23 -10.27
N LEU A 63 -5.61 -3.37 -9.57
CA LEU A 63 -4.46 -4.27 -9.56
C LEU A 63 -5.00 -5.69 -9.67
N ASN A 64 -4.67 -6.38 -10.76
CA ASN A 64 -5.10 -7.76 -10.99
C ASN A 64 -3.89 -8.70 -11.04
N ILE A 65 -4.15 -9.99 -10.92
CA ILE A 65 -3.13 -11.01 -11.18
C ILE A 65 -2.99 -11.12 -12.70
N GLN A 66 -1.79 -10.90 -13.21
CA GLN A 66 -1.43 -11.12 -14.61
C GLN A 66 -1.19 -12.60 -14.90
N LYS A 67 -0.41 -13.28 -14.05
CA LYS A 67 -0.15 -14.73 -14.15
C LYS A 67 0.23 -15.33 -12.80
N LEU A 68 0.13 -16.65 -12.69
CA LEU A 68 0.71 -17.40 -11.58
C LEU A 68 2.25 -17.48 -11.75
N GLY A 69 2.98 -17.49 -10.63
CA GLY A 69 4.43 -17.42 -10.59
C GLY A 69 4.99 -16.00 -10.69
N SER A 70 6.32 -15.87 -10.69
CA SER A 70 7.02 -14.59 -10.78
C SER A 70 6.80 -13.87 -12.12
N CYS A 71 6.77 -12.53 -12.10
CA CYS A 71 6.71 -11.71 -13.31
C CYS A 71 7.91 -11.92 -14.23
N GLN A 72 9.10 -12.06 -13.66
CA GLN A 72 10.25 -12.55 -14.43
C GLN A 72 10.02 -14.04 -14.70
N ALA A 73 10.03 -14.43 -15.98
CA ALA A 73 10.29 -15.81 -16.32
C ALA A 73 11.63 -16.15 -15.67
N THR A 74 11.61 -16.97 -14.62
CA THR A 74 12.82 -17.63 -14.16
C THR A 74 13.41 -18.26 -15.42
N ARG A 75 14.52 -17.71 -15.90
CA ARG A 75 15.35 -18.38 -16.90
C ARG A 75 15.73 -19.69 -16.24
N PHE A 76 14.99 -20.73 -16.57
CA PHE A 76 15.46 -22.09 -16.45
C PHE A 76 16.58 -22.18 -17.48
N PHE A 77 17.80 -21.82 -17.05
CA PHE A 77 19.02 -22.31 -17.68
C PHE A 77 19.16 -23.79 -17.34
#